data_AF-A0A6B3ELW7-F1
#
_entry.id   AF-A0A6B3ELW7-F1
#
_cell.length_a   1.000
_cell.length_b   1.000
_cell.length_c   1.000
_cell.angle_alpha   90.00
_cell.angle_beta   90.00
_cell.angle_gamma   90.00
#
_symmetry.space_group_name_H-M   'P 1'
#
loop_
_entity.id
_entity.type
_entity.pdbx_description
1 polymer ?
#
loop_
_entity_poly.entity_id
_entity_poly.type
_entity_poly.pdbx_seq_one_letter_code
_entity_poly.pdbx_strand_id
1 'polypeptide(L)'
;PTPIAASTARSYLSELTVASPGSMSGYSRDKFPHWITQSGSCDTREVVLKRDGTNVAQNSSCSATSGTWKSPYDGATWTAAS
;
A
#
# COMPACT_ATOMS: atom_id res chain seq x y z
N PRO A 1 -8.55 -2.01 -15.56
CA PRO A 1 -8.32 -0.88 -16.51
C PRO A 1 -6.81 -0.72 -16.69
N THR A 2 -6.33 -0.52 -17.92
CA THR A 2 -4.90 -0.29 -18.16
C THR A 2 -4.51 1.10 -17.62
N PRO A 3 -3.46 1.21 -16.79
CA PRO A 3 -2.96 2.51 -16.33
C PRO A 3 -2.52 3.41 -17.50
N ILE A 4 -2.61 4.74 -17.34
CA ILE A 4 -2.07 5.69 -18.33
C ILE A 4 -0.55 5.55 -18.48
N ALA A 5 -0.01 5.97 -19.63
CA ALA A 5 1.43 6.03 -19.83
C ALA A 5 2.10 6.96 -18.81
N ALA A 6 3.29 6.58 -18.34
CA ALA A 6 4.03 7.36 -17.36
C ALA A 6 4.38 8.79 -17.86
N SER A 7 4.56 8.98 -19.17
CA SER A 7 4.74 10.30 -19.79
C SER A 7 3.51 11.18 -19.61
N THR A 8 2.31 10.64 -19.89
CA THR A 8 1.04 11.33 -19.69
C THR A 8 0.82 11.70 -18.22
N ALA A 9 1.11 10.79 -17.29
CA ALA A 9 1.03 11.06 -15.86
C ALA A 9 1.94 12.23 -15.43
N ARG A 10 3.15 12.31 -15.98
CA ARG A 10 4.09 13.43 -15.72
C ARG A 10 3.59 14.75 -16.30
N SER A 11 2.97 14.74 -17.48
CA SER A 11 2.34 15.95 -18.06
C SER A 11 1.23 16.47 -17.14
N TYR A 12 0.31 15.63 -16.71
CA TYR A 12 -0.74 16.04 -15.76
C TYR A 12 -0.18 16.54 -14.43
N LEU A 13 0.88 15.89 -13.90
CA LEU A 13 1.56 16.34 -12.69
C LEU A 13 2.14 17.76 -12.85
N SER A 14 2.70 18.09 -14.02
CA SER A 14 3.27 19.41 -14.28
C SER A 14 2.23 20.53 -14.39
N GLU A 15 0.96 20.18 -14.64
CA GLU A 15 -0.16 21.13 -14.69
C GLU A 15 -0.73 21.44 -13.30
N LEU A 16 -0.36 20.68 -12.26
CA LEU A 16 -0.85 20.90 -10.91
C LEU A 16 -0.21 22.15 -10.29
N THR A 17 -1.06 23.12 -9.93
CA THR A 17 -0.65 24.28 -9.13
C THR A 17 -0.32 23.83 -7.70
N VAL A 18 0.93 24.07 -7.26
CA VAL A 18 1.35 23.79 -5.88
C VAL A 18 0.73 24.83 -4.93
N ALA A 19 -0.15 24.37 -4.05
CA ALA A 19 -0.72 25.19 -2.99
C ALA A 19 0.11 25.10 -1.71
N SER A 20 0.01 26.12 -0.85
CA SER A 20 0.51 26.02 0.52
C SER A 20 -0.26 24.93 1.29
N PRO A 21 0.36 24.26 2.29
CA PRO A 21 -0.33 23.28 3.12
C PRO A 21 -1.61 23.84 3.73
N GLY A 22 -2.71 23.10 3.61
CA GLY A 22 -3.99 23.45 4.22
C GLY A 22 -4.01 23.21 5.74
N SER A 23 -5.09 23.68 6.39
CA SER A 23 -5.31 23.39 7.80
C SER A 23 -5.59 21.90 8.03
N MET A 24 -5.02 21.35 9.11
CA MET A 24 -5.35 20.01 9.61
C MET A 24 -6.64 19.99 10.46
N SER A 25 -7.36 21.12 10.55
CA SER A 25 -8.60 21.20 11.34
C SER A 25 -9.61 20.13 10.89
N GLY A 26 -10.18 19.41 11.87
CA GLY A 26 -11.12 18.31 11.63
C GLY A 26 -10.46 16.95 11.36
N TYR A 27 -9.15 16.91 11.14
CA TYR A 27 -8.39 15.66 11.11
C TYR A 27 -8.33 15.04 12.51
N SER A 28 -8.65 13.75 12.61
CA SER A 28 -8.40 12.92 13.79
C SER A 28 -7.90 11.57 13.32
N ARG A 29 -6.74 11.16 13.86
CA ARG A 29 -6.11 9.88 13.54
C ARG A 29 -6.98 8.69 13.93
N ASP A 30 -7.83 8.85 14.95
CA ASP A 30 -8.70 7.82 15.50
C ASP A 30 -9.81 7.41 14.54
N LYS A 31 -10.16 8.28 13.57
CA LYS A 31 -11.13 7.95 12.51
C LYS A 31 -10.57 6.99 11.47
N PHE A 32 -9.28 6.70 11.52
CA PHE A 32 -8.58 5.82 10.58
C PHE A 32 -8.00 4.65 11.39
N PRO A 33 -8.82 3.65 11.75
CA PRO A 33 -8.34 2.45 12.43
C PRO A 33 -7.32 1.73 11.52
N HIS A 34 -6.20 1.31 12.10
CA HIS A 34 -5.16 0.60 11.36
C HIS A 34 -5.45 -0.89 11.34
N TRP A 35 -5.19 -1.51 10.19
CA TRP A 35 -5.29 -2.95 9.92
C TRP A 35 -6.55 -3.59 10.50
N ILE A 36 -7.71 -3.18 9.97
CA ILE A 36 -8.98 -3.80 10.36
C ILE A 36 -9.05 -5.23 9.81
N THR A 37 -9.67 -6.13 10.56
CA THR A 37 -9.97 -7.48 10.09
C THR A 37 -10.79 -7.44 8.81
N GLN A 38 -10.29 -8.04 7.74
CA GLN A 38 -11.01 -8.19 6.48
C GLN A 38 -11.87 -9.46 6.49
N SER A 39 -11.30 -10.58 6.95
CA SER A 39 -12.00 -11.86 7.07
C SER A 39 -11.21 -12.80 7.99
N GLY A 40 -11.92 -13.55 8.85
CA GLY A 40 -11.29 -14.48 9.79
C GLY A 40 -10.23 -13.80 10.65
N SER A 41 -8.98 -14.29 10.59
CA SER A 41 -7.83 -13.70 11.28
C SER A 41 -6.98 -12.78 10.39
N CYS A 42 -7.37 -12.56 9.14
CA CYS A 42 -6.65 -11.73 8.19
C CYS A 42 -7.04 -10.26 8.38
N ASP A 43 -6.09 -9.44 8.81
CA ASP A 43 -6.23 -7.99 8.79
C ASP A 43 -5.91 -7.39 7.40
N THR A 44 -6.08 -6.07 7.26
CA THR A 44 -5.77 -5.38 6.01
C THR A 44 -4.30 -5.55 5.60
N ARG A 45 -3.34 -5.62 6.54
CA ARG A 45 -1.92 -5.79 6.22
C ARG A 45 -1.70 -7.13 5.55
N GLU A 46 -2.22 -8.21 6.13
CA GLU A 46 -2.00 -9.56 5.61
C GLU A 46 -2.66 -9.78 4.25
N VAL A 47 -3.83 -9.18 4.03
CA VAL A 47 -4.48 -9.20 2.71
C VAL A 47 -3.65 -8.46 1.66
N VAL A 48 -3.08 -7.30 2.01
CA VAL A 48 -2.23 -6.53 1.09
C VAL A 48 -0.92 -7.26 0.81
N LEU A 49 -0.25 -7.82 1.83
CA LEU A 49 0.99 -8.57 1.63
C LEU A 49 0.78 -9.79 0.74
N LYS A 50 -0.32 -10.53 0.92
CA LYS A 50 -0.67 -11.67 0.08
C LYS A 50 -0.97 -11.26 -1.37
N ARG A 51 -1.62 -10.12 -1.58
CA ARG A 51 -1.98 -9.58 -2.89
C ARG A 51 -0.77 -9.08 -3.68
N ASP A 52 0.10 -8.32 -3.03
CA ASP A 52 1.19 -7.58 -3.70
C ASP A 52 2.52 -8.33 -3.71
N GLY A 53 2.64 -9.40 -2.91
CA GLY A 53 3.82 -10.25 -2.89
C GLY A 53 3.75 -11.39 -3.91
N THR A 54 4.92 -11.87 -4.30
CA THR A 54 5.08 -13.10 -5.08
C THR A 54 5.48 -14.25 -4.15
N ASN A 55 4.97 -15.46 -4.40
CA ASN A 55 5.27 -16.67 -3.60
C ASN A 55 5.02 -16.51 -2.09
N VAL A 56 3.99 -15.74 -1.72
CA VAL A 56 3.70 -15.46 -0.32
C VAL A 56 3.11 -16.69 0.37
N ALA A 57 3.75 -17.15 1.44
CA ALA A 57 3.21 -18.14 2.35
C ALA A 57 2.61 -17.45 3.59
N GLN A 58 1.50 -17.97 4.09
CA GLN A 58 0.84 -17.49 5.31
C GLN A 58 0.69 -18.63 6.31
N ASN A 59 0.80 -18.32 7.60
CA ASN A 59 0.51 -19.28 8.67
C ASN A 59 -1.00 -19.35 8.95
N SER A 60 -1.41 -20.17 9.93
CA SER A 60 -2.81 -20.33 10.35
C SER A 60 -3.44 -19.05 10.90
N SER A 61 -2.63 -18.09 11.34
CA SER A 61 -3.06 -16.76 11.80
C SER A 61 -3.12 -15.75 10.66
N CYS A 62 -3.00 -16.19 9.41
CA CYS A 62 -2.95 -15.36 8.20
C CYS A 62 -1.69 -14.49 8.05
N SER A 63 -0.74 -14.56 9.00
CA SER A 63 0.49 -13.79 8.91
C SER A 63 1.40 -14.30 7.80
N ALA A 64 1.89 -13.41 6.95
CA ALA A 64 2.92 -13.72 5.97
C ALA A 64 4.18 -14.23 6.68
N THR A 65 4.69 -15.40 6.27
CA THR A 65 5.93 -16.00 6.81
C THR A 65 7.06 -15.97 5.80
N SER A 66 6.75 -15.86 4.52
CA SER A 66 7.71 -15.68 3.43
C SER A 66 7.04 -15.03 2.22
N GLY A 67 7.84 -14.48 1.32
CA GLY A 67 7.39 -13.90 0.06
C GLY A 67 8.46 -12.98 -0.53
N THR A 68 8.15 -12.42 -1.69
CA THR A 68 8.98 -11.41 -2.34
C THR A 68 8.13 -10.21 -2.73
N TRP A 69 8.50 -9.02 -2.30
CA TRP A 69 7.80 -7.78 -2.59
C TRP A 69 8.71 -6.82 -3.33
N LYS A 70 8.32 -6.45 -4.56
CA LYS A 70 9.03 -5.43 -5.33
C LYS A 70 8.36 -4.08 -5.10
N SER A 71 9.12 -3.15 -4.55
CA SER A 71 8.64 -1.80 -4.27
C SER A 71 8.49 -1.00 -5.57
N PRO A 72 7.30 -0.44 -5.85
CA PRO A 72 7.09 0.40 -7.02
C PRO A 72 7.68 1.82 -6.84
N TYR A 73 8.10 2.19 -5.62
CA TYR A 73 8.54 3.54 -5.28
C TYR A 73 10.04 3.73 -5.46
N ASP A 74 10.84 2.73 -5.06
CA ASP A 74 12.30 2.77 -5.10
C ASP A 74 12.91 1.62 -5.92
N GLY A 75 12.08 0.70 -6.44
CA GLY A 75 12.52 -0.46 -7.21
C GLY A 75 13.17 -1.56 -6.39
N ALA A 76 13.31 -1.39 -5.07
CA ALA A 76 13.92 -2.37 -4.18
C ALA A 76 13.08 -3.66 -4.11
N THR A 77 13.72 -4.77 -3.74
CA THR A 77 13.06 -6.06 -3.54
C THR A 77 13.28 -6.51 -2.10
N TRP A 78 12.18 -6.85 -1.43
CA TRP A 78 12.14 -7.26 -0.04
C TRP A 78 11.73 -8.72 0.07
N THR A 79 12.36 -9.46 0.98
CA THR A 79 12.04 -10.87 1.25
C THR A 79 11.71 -11.16 2.71
N ALA A 80 11.97 -10.20 3.61
CA ALA A 80 11.52 -10.28 4.98
C ALA A 80 10.01 -10.00 5.04
N ALA A 81 9.25 -10.89 5.68
CA ALA A 81 7.80 -10.75 5.84
C ALA A 81 7.38 -9.86 7.03
N SER A 82 8.36 -9.38 7.82
CA SER A 82 8.20 -8.61 9.05
C SER A 82 9.12 -7.40 9.08
#